data_AF-R7T639-F1
#
_entry.id   AF-R7T639-F1
#
_cell.length_a   1.000
_cell.length_b   1.000
_cell.length_c   1.000
_cell.angle_alpha   90.00
_cell.angle_beta   90.00
_cell.angle_gamma   90.00
#
_symmetry.space_group_name_H-M   'P 1'
#
loop_
_entity.id
_entity.type
_entity.pdbx_description
1 polymer ?
#
loop_
_entity_poly.entity_id
_entity_poly.type
_entity_poly.pdbx_seq_one_letter_code
_entity_poly.pdbx_strand_id
1 'polypeptide(L)'
;LSLTGQISRQTYNILPKAMRYEIAPAELHLDGYQVFKKGINEAGNHGLVIYAANHMDSTELITDLRAKEILWLRIRLLKGESLTLGCFYRNHNSIPENNVEINNAIRTIAQNASNKILIFGDFNYPSISWQTENTQNHA
;
A
#
# COMPACT_ATOMS: atom_id res chain seq x y z
N LEU A 1 -9.04 26.72 -20.24
CA LEU A 1 -9.32 26.66 -18.79
C LEU A 1 -8.64 25.41 -18.25
N SER A 2 -7.43 25.59 -17.74
CA SER A 2 -6.62 24.53 -17.11
C SER A 2 -6.94 24.51 -15.62
N LEU A 3 -7.37 23.36 -15.12
CA LEU A 3 -7.54 23.06 -13.71
C LEU A 3 -6.89 21.71 -13.44
N THR A 4 -6.53 21.50 -12.18
CA THR A 4 -5.81 20.36 -11.57
C THR A 4 -4.29 20.53 -11.66
N GLY A 5 -3.62 21.10 -10.65
CA GLY A 5 -3.75 20.84 -9.22
C GLY A 5 -2.63 19.86 -8.86
N GLN A 6 -1.48 20.40 -8.44
CA GLN A 6 -0.37 19.60 -7.94
C GLN A 6 -0.83 18.81 -6.72
N ILE A 7 -1.08 17.52 -6.90
CA ILE A 7 -1.19 16.58 -5.81
C ILE A 7 0.23 16.42 -5.26
N SER A 8 0.47 17.02 -4.09
CA SER A 8 1.70 16.81 -3.33
C SER A 8 1.85 15.31 -3.05
N ARG A 9 2.80 14.68 -3.75
CA ARG A 9 3.27 13.31 -3.44
C ARG A 9 4.00 13.37 -2.10
N GLN A 10 3.35 12.92 -1.04
CA GLN A 10 4.03 12.57 0.20
C GLN A 10 3.61 11.16 0.62
N THR A 11 4.32 10.17 0.08
CA THR A 11 4.38 8.84 0.66
C THR A 11 5.40 8.91 1.79
N TYR A 12 4.97 8.90 3.04
CA TYR A 12 5.90 8.86 4.18
C TYR A 12 6.36 7.41 4.37
N ASN A 13 7.62 7.13 4.05
CA ASN A 13 8.32 5.97 4.61
C ASN A 13 8.45 6.22 6.11
N ILE A 14 7.72 5.45 6.91
CA ILE A 14 7.64 5.66 8.36
C ILE A 14 8.84 5.02 9.09
N LEU A 15 9.64 4.19 8.41
CA LEU A 15 10.90 3.66 8.96
C LEU A 15 12.13 4.10 8.13
N PRO A 16 12.77 5.25 8.42
CA PRO A 16 14.15 5.50 8.01
C PRO A 16 15.06 4.34 8.43
N LYS A 17 15.94 3.88 7.51
CA LYS A 17 16.90 2.75 7.68
C LYS A 17 17.77 2.79 8.95
N ALA A 18 17.78 3.89 9.69
CA ALA A 18 18.58 4.12 10.90
C ALA A 18 17.74 4.34 12.17
N MET A 19 16.44 3.99 12.17
CA MET A 19 15.59 4.12 13.34
C MET A 19 16.05 3.16 14.46
N ARG A 20 16.29 3.71 15.65
CA ARG A 20 16.89 2.99 16.80
C ARG A 20 15.89 2.63 17.91
N TYR A 21 14.64 3.04 17.78
CA TYR A 21 13.60 2.82 18.77
C TYR A 21 12.31 2.36 18.09
N GLU A 22 11.49 1.60 18.82
CA GLU A 22 10.18 1.19 18.37
C GLU A 22 9.24 2.39 18.31
N ILE A 23 8.49 2.52 17.22
CA ILE A 23 7.46 3.55 17.07
C ILE A 23 6.31 3.22 18.03
N ALA A 24 6.04 4.12 18.95
CA ALA A 24 4.94 4.01 19.88
C ALA A 24 3.60 4.23 19.14
N PRO A 25 2.51 3.55 19.54
CA PRO A 25 1.20 3.75 18.92
C PRO A 25 0.73 5.21 18.89
N ALA A 26 1.07 5.99 19.92
CA ALA A 26 0.72 7.40 20.02
C ALA A 26 1.42 8.28 18.97
N GLU A 27 2.57 7.86 18.45
CA GLU A 27 3.29 8.59 17.39
C GLU A 27 2.63 8.42 16.01
N LEU A 28 1.83 7.37 15.84
CA LEU A 28 1.03 7.13 14.64
C LEU A 28 -0.42 7.62 14.81
N HIS A 29 -0.74 8.28 15.92
CA HIS A 29 -2.07 8.83 16.13
C HIS A 29 -2.21 10.14 15.37
N LEU A 30 -3.31 10.27 14.63
CA LEU A 30 -3.67 11.50 13.92
C LEU A 30 -5.16 11.78 14.13
N ASP A 31 -5.47 12.93 14.72
CA ASP A 31 -6.84 13.30 15.05
C ASP A 31 -7.74 13.34 13.81
N GLY A 32 -8.91 12.71 13.91
CA GLY A 32 -9.86 12.61 12.80
C GLY A 32 -9.58 11.46 11.81
N TYR A 33 -8.55 10.64 12.06
CA TYR A 33 -8.19 9.52 11.21
C TYR A 33 -8.07 8.19 11.98
N GLN A 34 -8.49 7.12 11.32
CA GLN A 34 -8.20 5.75 11.68
C GLN A 34 -6.89 5.34 11.00
N VAL A 35 -6.01 4.70 11.75
CA VAL A 35 -4.72 4.22 11.26
C VAL A 35 -4.77 2.72 10.98
N PHE A 36 -4.42 2.33 9.75
CA PHE A 36 -4.17 0.94 9.35
C PHE A 36 -2.68 0.79 9.12
N LYS A 37 -2.07 -0.26 9.67
CA LYS A 37 -0.62 -0.42 9.62
C LYS A 37 -0.19 -1.87 9.50
N LYS A 38 0.92 -2.11 8.83
CA LYS A 38 1.52 -3.43 8.64
C LYS A 38 3.02 -3.33 8.69
N GLY A 39 3.70 -4.26 9.38
CA GLY A 39 5.16 -4.27 9.41
C GLY A 39 5.82 -3.17 10.24
N ILE A 40 5.07 -2.43 11.07
CA ILE A 40 5.66 -1.43 11.97
C ILE A 40 6.36 -2.14 13.12
N ASN A 41 7.60 -1.74 13.43
CA ASN A 41 8.48 -2.35 14.43
C ASN A 41 8.87 -3.81 14.16
N GLU A 42 8.57 -4.34 12.96
CA GLU A 42 9.00 -5.68 12.56
C GLU A 42 10.39 -5.61 11.90
N ALA A 43 11.32 -6.44 12.38
CA ALA A 43 12.67 -6.49 11.81
C ALA A 43 12.66 -6.82 10.31
N GLY A 44 13.40 -6.03 9.54
CA GLY A 44 13.51 -6.18 8.08
C GLY A 44 12.30 -5.68 7.28
N ASN A 45 11.29 -5.11 7.95
CA ASN A 45 10.11 -4.52 7.33
C ASN A 45 10.23 -2.99 7.35
N HIS A 46 9.70 -2.32 6.31
CA HIS A 46 9.77 -0.84 6.19
C HIS A 46 8.52 -0.13 6.73
N GLY A 47 7.51 -0.91 7.11
CA GLY A 47 6.26 -0.37 7.64
C GLY A 47 5.39 0.26 6.56
N LEU A 48 4.13 -0.16 6.51
CA LEU A 48 3.10 0.47 5.70
C LEU A 48 2.08 1.09 6.63
N VAL A 49 1.60 2.29 6.30
CA VAL A 49 0.53 2.96 7.03
C VAL A 49 -0.43 3.63 6.06
N ILE A 50 -1.73 3.45 6.29
CA ILE A 50 -2.80 4.20 5.63
C ILE A 50 -3.58 4.93 6.73
N TYR A 51 -3.77 6.24 6.54
CA TYR A 51 -4.69 7.04 7.35
C TYR A 51 -6.00 7.21 6.58
N ALA A 52 -7.09 6.68 7.13
CA ALA A 52 -8.43 6.88 6.59
C ALA A 52 -9.19 7.86 7.49
N ALA A 53 -9.84 8.87 6.92
CA ALA A 53 -10.63 9.79 7.73
C ALA A 53 -11.78 9.05 8.42
N ASN A 54 -12.09 9.37 9.69
CA ASN A 54 -13.06 8.63 10.52
C ASN A 54 -14.48 8.55 9.95
N HIS A 55 -14.85 9.48 9.06
CA HIS A 55 -16.15 9.46 8.38
C HIS A 55 -16.18 8.52 7.16
N MET A 56 -15.02 8.03 6.72
CA MET A 56 -14.94 7.01 5.67
C MET A 56 -15.17 5.64 6.28
N ASP A 57 -16.01 4.87 5.62
CA ASP A 57 -16.28 3.50 6.00
C ASP A 57 -15.18 2.59 5.44
N SER A 58 -14.17 2.35 6.26
CA SER A 58 -12.95 1.67 5.87
C SER A 58 -12.66 0.45 6.75
N THR A 59 -12.24 -0.65 6.13
CA THR A 59 -11.98 -1.92 6.82
C THR A 59 -10.74 -2.59 6.24
N GLU A 60 -9.82 -3.03 7.09
CA GLU A 60 -8.66 -3.79 6.64
C GLU A 60 -9.12 -5.12 6.02
N LEU A 61 -8.57 -5.45 4.85
CA LEU A 61 -8.76 -6.77 4.26
C LEU A 61 -7.64 -7.67 4.76
N ILE A 62 -7.96 -8.48 5.77
CA ILE A 62 -7.07 -9.55 6.23
C ILE A 62 -7.04 -10.62 5.16
N THR A 63 -5.84 -10.91 4.66
CA THR A 63 -5.60 -11.94 3.66
C THR A 63 -4.58 -12.91 4.19
N ASP A 64 -4.74 -14.21 3.93
CA ASP A 64 -3.75 -15.25 4.26
C ASP A 64 -2.49 -15.20 3.36
N LEU A 65 -2.26 -14.06 2.70
CA LEU A 65 -1.18 -13.83 1.75
C LEU A 65 0.08 -13.42 2.48
N ARG A 66 1.21 -13.99 2.06
CA ARG A 66 2.53 -13.74 2.67
C ARG A 66 3.14 -12.38 2.33
N ALA A 67 2.64 -11.71 1.28
CA ALA A 67 3.19 -10.45 0.80
C ALA A 67 3.21 -9.40 1.92
N LYS A 68 4.41 -8.95 2.30
CA LYS A 68 4.63 -7.96 3.37
C LYS A 68 4.57 -6.53 2.85
N GLU A 69 4.84 -6.38 1.56
CA GLU A 69 4.99 -5.15 0.78
C GLU A 69 3.65 -4.49 0.45
N ILE A 70 2.52 -5.10 0.83
CA ILE A 70 1.20 -4.55 0.56
C ILE A 70 0.26 -4.63 1.76
N LEU A 71 -0.44 -3.53 2.01
CA LEU A 71 -1.53 -3.40 2.99
C LEU A 71 -2.83 -3.16 2.23
N TRP A 72 -3.83 -4.01 2.47
CA TRP A 72 -5.12 -3.95 1.78
C TRP A 72 -6.21 -3.35 2.65
N LEU A 73 -6.98 -2.42 2.08
CA LEU A 73 -8.09 -1.75 2.74
C LEU A 73 -9.30 -1.76 1.80
N ARG A 74 -10.50 -2.04 2.32
CA ARG A 74 -11.77 -1.83 1.62
C ARG A 74 -12.43 -0.56 2.11
N ILE A 75 -12.79 0.32 1.19
CA ILE A 75 -13.60 1.52 1.44
C ILE A 75 -14.98 1.29 0.83
N ARG A 76 -16.04 1.43 1.64
CA ARG A 76 -17.42 1.44 1.11
C ARG A 76 -17.69 2.80 0.47
N LEU A 77 -18.18 2.75 -0.76
CA LEU A 77 -18.60 3.92 -1.53
C LEU A 77 -20.12 4.07 -1.43
N LEU A 78 -20.64 5.14 -2.03
CA LEU A 78 -22.08 5.33 -2.15
C LEU A 78 -22.71 4.21 -2.99
N LYS A 79 -24.02 3.99 -2.79
CA LYS A 79 -24.84 3.03 -3.55
C LYS A 79 -24.40 1.56 -3.40
N GLY A 80 -23.73 1.22 -2.30
CA GLY A 80 -23.34 -0.16 -2.00
C GLY A 80 -22.10 -0.65 -2.78
N GLU A 81 -21.43 0.24 -3.52
CA GLU A 81 -20.17 -0.10 -4.17
C GLU A 81 -19.02 -0.11 -3.16
N SER A 82 -17.89 -0.72 -3.53
CA SER A 82 -16.67 -0.67 -2.71
C SER A 82 -15.44 -0.49 -3.58
N LEU A 83 -14.43 0.17 -3.02
CA LEU A 83 -13.08 0.31 -3.57
C LEU A 83 -12.12 -0.47 -2.70
N THR A 84 -11.35 -1.37 -3.30
CA THR A 84 -10.22 -2.02 -2.65
C THR A 84 -8.95 -1.22 -2.92
N LEU A 85 -8.31 -0.75 -1.86
CA LEU A 85 -7.06 -0.03 -1.86
C LEU A 85 -5.91 -0.98 -1.49
N GLY A 86 -4.83 -0.96 -2.26
CA GLY A 86 -3.56 -1.60 -1.91
C GLY A 86 -2.47 -0.55 -1.75
N CYS A 87 -2.01 -0.32 -0.52
CA CYS A 87 -0.83 0.51 -0.27
C CYS A 87 0.42 -0.35 -0.39
N PHE A 88 1.30 0.01 -1.32
CA PHE A 88 2.44 -0.78 -1.75
C PHE A 88 3.78 -0.11 -1.44
N TYR A 89 4.72 -0.88 -0.92
CA TYR A 89 6.13 -0.49 -0.82
C TYR A 89 7.04 -1.67 -1.09
N ARG A 90 7.79 -1.62 -2.20
CA ARG A 90 8.81 -2.62 -2.53
C ARG A 90 10.20 -2.15 -2.09
N ASN A 91 10.93 -3.02 -1.40
CA ASN A 91 12.31 -2.74 -1.01
C ASN A 91 13.24 -2.82 -2.24
N HIS A 92 14.26 -1.97 -2.30
CA HIS A 92 15.30 -2.03 -3.35
C HIS A 92 16.06 -3.37 -3.33
N ASN A 93 16.12 -4.02 -2.15
CA ASN A 93 16.70 -5.35 -1.95
C ASN A 93 15.69 -6.50 -2.07
N SER A 94 14.48 -6.29 -2.60
CA SER A 94 13.49 -7.37 -2.77
C SER A 94 14.02 -8.45 -3.72
N ILE A 95 13.85 -9.71 -3.32
CA ILE A 95 14.26 -10.91 -4.07
C ILE A 95 13.12 -11.42 -4.97
N PRO A 96 13.39 -12.28 -5.97
CA PRO A 96 12.37 -12.79 -6.89
C PRO A 96 11.15 -13.43 -6.20
N GLU A 97 11.35 -14.11 -5.07
CA GLU A 97 10.29 -14.72 -4.26
C GLU A 97 9.29 -13.67 -3.76
N ASN A 98 9.75 -12.47 -3.38
CA ASN A 98 8.86 -11.38 -2.99
C ASN A 98 7.95 -10.97 -4.15
N ASN A 99 8.49 -10.90 -5.37
CA ASN A 99 7.70 -10.58 -6.55
C ASN A 99 6.61 -11.64 -6.80
N VAL A 100 6.91 -12.93 -6.57
CA VAL A 100 5.91 -14.01 -6.67
C VAL A 100 4.79 -13.81 -5.64
N GLU A 101 5.13 -13.53 -4.39
CA GLU A 101 4.15 -13.30 -3.32
C GLU A 101 3.27 -12.07 -3.60
N ILE A 102 3.86 -10.98 -4.05
CA ILE A 102 3.16 -9.75 -4.44
C ILE A 102 2.22 -10.01 -5.62
N ASN A 103 2.70 -10.67 -6.67
CA ASN A 103 1.89 -10.99 -7.85
C ASN A 103 0.71 -11.90 -7.49
N ASN A 104 0.93 -12.89 -6.62
CA ASN A 104 -0.14 -13.74 -6.12
C ASN A 104 -1.16 -12.92 -5.33
N ALA A 105 -0.71 -12.02 -4.46
CA ALA A 105 -1.59 -11.16 -3.68
C ALA A 105 -2.49 -10.27 -4.56
N ILE A 106 -1.90 -9.63 -5.58
CA ILE A 106 -2.63 -8.80 -6.53
C ILE A 106 -3.64 -9.65 -7.32
N ARG A 107 -3.22 -10.81 -7.83
CA ARG A 107 -4.11 -11.72 -8.58
C ARG A 107 -5.29 -12.19 -7.75
N THR A 108 -5.07 -12.59 -6.50
CA THR A 108 -6.16 -13.04 -5.60
C THR A 108 -7.20 -11.95 -5.40
N ILE A 109 -6.79 -10.69 -5.19
CA ILE A 109 -7.73 -9.58 -5.05
C ILE A 109 -8.43 -9.25 -6.39
N ALA A 110 -7.70 -9.34 -7.50
CA ALA A 110 -8.21 -9.06 -8.85
C ALA A 110 -9.14 -10.13 -9.42
N GLN A 111 -9.12 -11.36 -8.89
CA GLN A 111 -9.98 -12.47 -9.36
C GLN A 111 -11.47 -12.18 -9.20
N ASN A 112 -11.86 -11.30 -8.28
CA ASN A 112 -13.25 -10.87 -8.17
C ASN A 112 -13.51 -9.74 -9.17
N ALA A 113 -14.20 -10.08 -10.27
CA ALA A 113 -14.49 -9.17 -11.39
C ALA A 113 -15.30 -7.92 -11.01
N SER A 114 -15.96 -7.91 -9.84
CA SER A 114 -16.72 -6.76 -9.33
C SER A 114 -15.89 -5.82 -8.44
N ASN A 115 -14.63 -6.17 -8.15
CA ASN A 115 -13.74 -5.33 -7.36
C ASN A 115 -13.24 -4.14 -8.19
N LYS A 116 -13.59 -2.93 -7.75
CA LYS A 116 -12.83 -1.73 -8.12
C LYS A 116 -11.55 -1.73 -7.29
N ILE A 117 -10.40 -1.69 -7.93
CA ILE A 117 -9.09 -1.81 -7.26
C ILE A 117 -8.24 -0.58 -7.60
N LEU A 118 -7.63 0.01 -6.58
CA LEU A 118 -6.58 1.00 -6.72
C LEU A 118 -5.36 0.53 -5.93
N ILE A 119 -4.25 0.31 -6.61
CA ILE A 119 -2.95 0.04 -5.98
C ILE A 119 -2.11 1.30 -6.12
N PHE A 120 -1.50 1.73 -5.02
CA PHE A 120 -0.70 2.95 -4.97
C PHE A 120 0.48 2.78 -4.03
N GLY A 121 1.50 3.62 -4.19
CA GLY A 121 2.67 3.64 -3.31
C GLY A 121 3.97 3.70 -4.11
N ASP A 122 5.06 3.19 -3.51
CA ASP A 122 6.38 3.19 -4.11
C ASP A 122 6.75 1.79 -4.59
N PHE A 123 6.72 1.62 -5.91
CA PHE A 123 7.04 0.34 -6.52
C PHE A 123 8.52 0.04 -6.55
N ASN A 124 9.37 1.07 -6.44
CA ASN A 124 10.82 0.96 -6.42
C ASN A 124 11.36 -0.07 -7.44
N TYR A 125 10.79 -0.04 -8.64
CA TYR A 125 11.09 -0.95 -9.75
C TYR A 125 11.37 -0.07 -10.98
N PRO A 126 12.63 0.36 -11.16
CA PRO A 126 12.99 1.42 -12.12
C PRO A 126 12.67 1.08 -13.57
N SER A 127 12.57 -0.20 -13.91
CA SER A 127 12.28 -0.66 -15.26
C SER A 127 10.78 -0.72 -15.58
N ILE A 128 9.88 -0.29 -14.68
CA ILE A 128 8.48 -0.06 -15.06
C ILE A 128 8.44 1.16 -15.98
N SER A 129 8.02 0.95 -17.22
CA SER A 129 7.62 2.01 -18.12
C SER A 129 6.14 2.31 -17.89
N TRP A 130 5.85 3.42 -17.22
CA TRP A 130 4.48 3.86 -16.92
C TRP A 130 3.71 4.31 -18.16
N GLN A 131 4.42 4.67 -19.24
CA GLN A 131 3.81 5.08 -20.50
C GLN A 131 3.32 3.89 -21.31
N THR A 132 4.03 2.77 -21.22
CA THR A 132 3.74 1.56 -22.02
C THR A 132 3.22 0.41 -21.16
N GLU A 133 3.00 0.66 -19.86
CA GLU A 133 2.47 -0.28 -18.88
C GLU A 133 3.19 -1.64 -18.89
N ASN A 134 4.51 -1.61 -19.10
CA ASN A 134 5.33 -2.80 -19.21
C ASN A 134 6.60 -2.67 -18.40
N THR A 135 7.27 -3.79 -18.21
CA THR A 135 8.55 -3.82 -17.50
C THR A 135 9.39 -4.99 -17.98
N GLN A 136 10.71 -4.84 -17.92
CA GLN A 136 11.62 -5.95 -18.18
C GLN A 136 11.65 -6.88 -16.96
N ASN A 137 11.72 -8.19 -17.20
CA ASN A 137 11.96 -9.15 -16.12
C ASN A 137 13.35 -8.88 -15.53
N HIS A 138 13.40 -8.43 -14.27
CA HIS A 138 14.63 -8.53 -13.49
C HIS A 138 14.67 -9.92 -12.88
N ALA A 139 15.66 -10.71 -13.31
CA ALA A 139 16.04 -11.97 -12.70
C ALA A 139 16.71 -11.73 -11.33
#